data_AF-A0A674J8P9-F1
#
_entry.id   AF-A0A674J8P9-F1
#
_cell.length_a   1.000
_cell.length_b   1.000
_cell.length_c   1.000
_cell.angle_alpha   90.00
_cell.angle_beta   90.00
_cell.angle_gamma   90.00
#
_symmetry.space_group_name_H-M   'P 1'
#
loop_
_entity.id
_entity.type
_entity.pdbx_description
1 polymer ?
#
loop_
_entity_poly.entity_id
_entity_poly.type
_entity_poly.pdbx_seq_one_letter_code
_entity_poly.pdbx_strand_id
1 'polypeptide(L)'
;HCKHRLGCQSPPRVYGTVMHVNRGNPAGQEVLVDSWPEFKMVLTRPRREVARDPSDYFTNLYTAFYRDEGACRALLENSCAVDWGQAFQIQGEPLQPRSVQHLTYGGWNRSPPHRPIVNPLCAHPTPSCLSLPPALSCRPDKGLRLAPVSPAHAMLLRDTWNFGGNSWSLRYLCHLIRHFPNACLLAPEGTPISWSLTDPLAALTHGYTLPEHRGQHHTRPVVGMLAAQLHARGFPVYTRVLPHNEPSLHTLQRLGFRILPGVFYQLMVRPGFIQSQPASALDSAKDPAPNSGERRHAQ
;
A
#
# COMPACT_ATOMS: atom_id res chain seq x y z
N HIS A 1 -19.96 -7.08 -16.59
CA HIS A 1 -21.01 -6.65 -15.64
C HIS A 1 -20.46 -6.35 -14.23
N CYS A 2 -19.51 -7.13 -13.67
CA CYS A 2 -18.92 -6.84 -12.35
C CYS A 2 -18.26 -5.46 -12.20
N LYS A 3 -17.59 -4.98 -13.27
CA LYS A 3 -16.81 -3.73 -13.28
C LYS A 3 -17.63 -2.49 -12.94
N HIS A 4 -18.84 -2.37 -13.50
CA HIS A 4 -19.68 -1.19 -13.30
C HIS A 4 -20.33 -1.16 -11.91
N ARG A 5 -20.77 -2.31 -11.39
CA ARG A 5 -21.37 -2.37 -10.05
C ARG A 5 -20.35 -2.16 -8.94
N LEU A 6 -19.17 -2.78 -9.01
CA LEU A 6 -18.13 -2.58 -7.98
C LEU A 6 -17.54 -1.16 -8.04
N GLY A 7 -17.38 -0.56 -9.23
CA GLY A 7 -16.78 0.78 -9.37
C GLY A 7 -17.56 1.93 -8.74
N CYS A 8 -18.89 1.83 -8.63
CA CYS A 8 -19.72 2.88 -8.02
C CYS A 8 -19.99 2.69 -6.52
N GLN A 9 -19.63 1.52 -5.96
CA GLN A 9 -20.18 1.03 -4.70
C GLN A 9 -19.14 0.43 -3.75
N SER A 10 -17.92 0.19 -4.23
CA SER A 10 -16.83 -0.38 -3.43
C SER A 10 -15.70 0.64 -3.24
N PRO A 11 -14.95 0.55 -2.13
CA PRO A 11 -13.85 1.45 -1.86
C PRO A 11 -12.71 1.24 -2.85
N PRO A 12 -11.85 2.25 -3.06
CA PRO A 12 -10.89 2.29 -4.15
C PRO A 12 -9.92 1.09 -4.16
N ARG A 13 -9.63 0.47 -3.01
CA ARG A 13 -8.74 -0.70 -2.91
C ARG A 13 -9.32 -1.96 -3.52
N VAL A 14 -10.53 -2.34 -3.11
CA VAL A 14 -11.20 -3.54 -3.65
C VAL A 14 -11.45 -3.34 -5.13
N TYR A 15 -11.86 -2.13 -5.53
CA TYR A 15 -12.02 -1.80 -6.94
C TYR A 15 -10.70 -1.92 -7.73
N GLY A 16 -9.59 -1.38 -7.21
CA GLY A 16 -8.28 -1.47 -7.84
C GLY A 16 -7.78 -2.91 -8.00
N THR A 17 -7.91 -3.75 -6.96
CA THR A 17 -7.57 -5.18 -7.04
C THR A 17 -8.41 -5.90 -8.09
N VAL A 18 -9.74 -5.71 -8.08
CA VAL A 18 -10.64 -6.30 -9.07
C VAL A 18 -10.29 -5.85 -10.49
N MET A 19 -9.88 -4.60 -10.67
CA MET A 19 -9.42 -4.08 -11.95
C MET A 19 -8.14 -4.76 -12.42
N HIS A 20 -7.18 -5.02 -11.53
CA HIS A 20 -5.99 -5.81 -11.86
C HIS A 20 -6.32 -7.27 -12.18
N VAL A 21 -7.21 -7.91 -11.41
CA VAL A 21 -7.67 -9.28 -11.66
C VAL A 21 -8.29 -9.40 -13.06
N ASN A 22 -9.12 -8.43 -13.45
CA ASN A 22 -9.74 -8.39 -14.78
C ASN A 22 -8.76 -8.05 -15.93
N ARG A 23 -7.51 -7.68 -15.62
CA ARG A 23 -6.51 -7.20 -16.59
C ARG A 23 -5.23 -8.01 -16.51
N GLY A 24 -5.36 -9.33 -16.56
CA GLY A 24 -4.25 -10.28 -16.59
C GLY A 24 -3.77 -10.72 -15.21
N ASN A 25 -4.30 -10.15 -14.12
CA ASN A 25 -4.09 -10.60 -12.74
C ASN A 25 -2.60 -10.77 -12.34
N PRO A 26 -1.78 -9.70 -12.45
CA PRO A 26 -0.34 -9.79 -12.22
C PRO A 26 0.07 -10.31 -10.83
N ALA A 27 -0.71 -9.99 -9.78
CA ALA A 27 -0.48 -10.47 -8.42
C ALA A 27 -1.16 -11.81 -8.10
N GLY A 28 -1.78 -12.44 -9.10
CA GLY A 28 -2.47 -13.72 -8.96
C GLY A 28 -3.49 -13.73 -7.80
N GLN A 29 -4.31 -12.68 -7.72
CA GLN A 29 -5.36 -12.53 -6.73
C GLN A 29 -6.64 -13.24 -7.18
N GLU A 30 -7.51 -13.57 -6.24
CA GLU A 30 -8.88 -14.00 -6.49
C GLU A 30 -9.85 -13.16 -5.66
N VAL A 31 -11.11 -13.14 -6.09
CA VAL A 31 -12.18 -12.33 -5.50
C VAL A 31 -13.24 -13.29 -4.99
N LEU A 32 -13.49 -13.23 -3.69
CA LEU A 32 -14.54 -13.96 -2.99
C LEU A 32 -15.66 -12.99 -2.62
N VAL A 33 -16.89 -13.41 -2.84
CA VAL A 33 -18.10 -12.67 -2.45
C VAL A 33 -19.04 -13.62 -1.71
N ASP A 34 -19.82 -13.07 -0.78
CA ASP A 34 -20.83 -13.84 -0.06
C ASP A 34 -22.01 -14.23 -0.97
N SER A 35 -22.36 -13.36 -1.92
CA SER A 35 -23.45 -13.58 -2.86
C SER A 35 -23.25 -12.75 -4.13
N TRP A 36 -23.93 -13.12 -5.22
CA TRP A 36 -23.89 -12.40 -6.49
C TRP A 36 -25.29 -12.34 -7.12
N PRO A 37 -25.73 -11.21 -7.71
CA PRO A 37 -25.01 -9.94 -7.86
C PRO A 37 -25.08 -8.99 -6.65
N GLU A 38 -25.96 -9.26 -5.69
CA GLU A 38 -26.19 -8.40 -4.51
C GLU A 38 -25.32 -8.81 -3.33
N PHE A 39 -24.01 -8.58 -3.44
CA PHE A 39 -23.03 -8.90 -2.40
C PHE A 39 -23.16 -7.98 -1.18
N LYS A 40 -22.88 -8.55 0.01
CA LYS A 40 -22.72 -7.81 1.26
C LYS A 40 -21.27 -7.68 1.69
N MET A 41 -20.40 -8.57 1.20
CA MET A 41 -18.98 -8.62 1.49
C MET A 41 -18.19 -9.01 0.24
N VAL A 42 -17.03 -8.38 0.06
CA VAL A 42 -16.02 -8.74 -0.93
C VAL A 42 -14.70 -8.91 -0.22
N LEU A 43 -14.07 -10.06 -0.39
CA LEU A 43 -12.69 -10.32 0.00
C LEU A 43 -11.85 -10.58 -1.23
N THR A 44 -10.69 -9.96 -1.30
CA THR A 44 -9.66 -10.31 -2.27
C THR A 44 -8.47 -10.90 -1.52
N ARG A 45 -7.82 -11.89 -2.12
CA ARG A 45 -6.70 -12.60 -1.53
C ARG A 45 -5.79 -13.19 -2.62
N PRO A 46 -4.52 -13.51 -2.32
CA PRO A 46 -3.70 -14.28 -3.24
C PRO A 46 -4.29 -15.68 -3.44
N ARG A 47 -4.18 -16.20 -4.66
CA ARG A 47 -4.42 -17.61 -4.91
C ARG A 47 -3.38 -18.45 -4.16
N ARG A 48 -3.77 -19.67 -3.77
CA ARG A 48 -2.90 -20.58 -3.00
C ARG A 48 -1.60 -20.91 -3.73
N GLU A 49 -1.58 -20.89 -5.06
CA GLU A 49 -0.37 -21.17 -5.84
C GLU A 49 0.65 -20.03 -5.82
N VAL A 50 0.23 -18.82 -5.43
CA VAL A 50 1.04 -17.58 -5.36
C VAL A 50 1.57 -17.36 -3.95
N ALA A 51 0.72 -17.52 -2.94
CA ALA A 51 1.07 -17.40 -1.52
C ALA A 51 1.73 -18.69 -0.99
N ARG A 52 2.93 -19.01 -1.48
CA ARG A 52 3.64 -20.25 -1.13
C ARG A 52 4.42 -20.18 0.18
N ASP A 53 4.88 -18.99 0.55
CA ASP A 53 5.68 -18.77 1.75
C ASP A 53 4.76 -18.32 2.89
N PRO A 54 4.52 -19.17 3.91
CA PRO A 54 3.60 -18.84 5.00
C PRO A 54 4.13 -17.73 5.90
N SER A 55 5.39 -17.27 5.74
CA SER A 55 5.96 -16.17 6.51
C SER A 55 5.92 -14.82 5.75
N ASP A 56 5.66 -14.84 4.43
CA ASP A 56 5.69 -13.65 3.58
C ASP A 56 4.38 -12.85 3.65
N TYR A 57 4.26 -12.01 4.67
CA TYR A 57 3.10 -11.13 4.81
C TYR A 57 3.03 -10.00 3.76
N PHE A 58 4.08 -9.76 2.95
CA PHE A 58 4.01 -8.75 1.88
C PHE A 58 3.18 -9.27 0.71
N THR A 59 3.48 -10.48 0.26
CA THR A 59 2.77 -11.15 -0.85
C THR A 59 1.39 -11.66 -0.40
N ASN A 60 1.26 -12.02 0.87
CA ASN A 60 -0.02 -12.44 1.48
C ASN A 60 -0.90 -11.23 1.80
N LEU A 61 -1.36 -10.54 0.75
CA LEU A 61 -2.18 -9.33 0.83
C LEU A 61 -3.66 -9.65 0.62
N TYR A 62 -4.46 -9.35 1.65
CA TYR A 62 -5.90 -9.46 1.64
C TYR A 62 -6.51 -8.05 1.61
N THR A 63 -7.65 -7.92 0.91
CA THR A 63 -8.42 -6.68 0.91
C THR A 63 -9.90 -6.96 1.07
N ALA A 64 -10.55 -6.30 2.03
CA ALA A 64 -11.94 -6.53 2.39
C ALA A 64 -12.81 -5.27 2.26
N PHE A 65 -14.03 -5.45 1.78
CA PHE A 65 -15.11 -4.46 1.83
C PHE A 65 -16.39 -5.14 2.27
N TYR A 66 -17.06 -4.63 3.29
CA TYR A 66 -18.35 -5.14 3.73
C TYR A 66 -19.34 -4.03 4.05
N ARG A 67 -20.63 -4.40 3.99
CA ARG A 67 -21.77 -3.61 4.48
C ARG A 67 -22.54 -4.32 5.58
N ASP A 68 -22.30 -5.61 5.75
CA ASP A 68 -22.94 -6.46 6.74
C ASP A 68 -21.86 -7.12 7.61
N GLU A 69 -21.89 -6.85 8.92
CA GLU A 69 -20.90 -7.39 9.86
C GLU A 69 -21.00 -8.91 10.00
N GLY A 70 -22.19 -9.49 9.86
CA GLY A 70 -22.41 -10.93 9.93
C GLY A 70 -21.79 -11.65 8.73
N ALA A 71 -21.99 -11.11 7.52
CA ALA A 71 -21.38 -11.63 6.30
C ALA A 71 -19.84 -11.50 6.33
N CYS A 72 -19.33 -10.37 6.83
CA CYS A 72 -17.90 -10.17 7.03
C CYS A 72 -17.35 -11.22 8.00
N ARG A 73 -18.00 -11.42 9.15
CA ARG A 73 -17.62 -12.41 10.15
C ARG A 73 -17.59 -13.82 9.59
N ALA A 74 -18.68 -14.27 8.97
CA ALA A 74 -18.79 -15.61 8.41
C ALA A 74 -17.69 -15.90 7.38
N LEU A 75 -17.32 -14.90 6.57
CA LEU A 75 -16.28 -15.06 5.56
C LEU A 75 -14.86 -14.99 6.14
N LEU A 76 -14.63 -14.21 7.20
CA LEU A 76 -13.34 -14.17 7.90
C LEU A 76 -13.09 -15.41 8.78
N GLU A 77 -14.14 -16.01 9.33
CA GLU A 77 -14.09 -17.28 10.10
C GLU A 77 -13.93 -18.50 9.20
N ASN A 78 -14.23 -18.37 7.90
CA ASN A 78 -14.05 -19.44 6.94
C ASN A 78 -12.56 -19.66 6.62
N SER A 79 -12.00 -20.79 7.09
CA SER A 79 -10.61 -21.18 6.84
C SER A 79 -10.28 -21.42 5.36
N CYS A 80 -11.30 -21.69 4.53
CA CYS A 80 -11.15 -21.74 3.09
C CYS A 80 -11.08 -20.35 2.44
N ALA A 81 -11.41 -19.27 3.15
CA ALA A 81 -11.38 -17.87 2.70
C ALA A 81 -10.20 -17.08 3.28
N VAL A 82 -9.89 -17.25 4.57
CA VAL A 82 -8.71 -16.65 5.21
C VAL A 82 -7.88 -17.75 5.86
N ASP A 83 -6.63 -17.88 5.45
CA ASP A 83 -5.68 -18.77 6.10
C ASP A 83 -4.96 -18.01 7.22
N TRP A 84 -5.42 -18.25 8.44
CA TRP A 84 -4.87 -17.67 9.66
C TRP A 84 -3.63 -18.41 10.19
N GLY A 85 -3.23 -19.52 9.54
CA GLY A 85 -2.01 -20.25 9.83
C GLY A 85 -0.75 -19.63 9.23
N GLN A 86 -0.91 -18.68 8.31
CA GLN A 86 0.18 -17.93 7.67
C GLN A 86 0.24 -16.47 8.13
N ALA A 87 1.38 -15.83 7.92
CA ALA A 87 1.55 -14.40 8.06
C ALA A 87 0.93 -13.68 6.86
N PHE A 88 0.10 -12.68 7.12
CA PHE A 88 -0.58 -11.91 6.08
C PHE A 88 -0.88 -10.49 6.53
N GLN A 89 -1.18 -9.63 5.56
CA GLN A 89 -1.76 -8.32 5.79
C GLN A 89 -3.20 -8.30 5.28
N ILE A 90 -4.13 -7.74 6.05
CA ILE A 90 -5.50 -7.47 5.57
C ILE A 90 -5.78 -5.98 5.69
N GLN A 91 -6.26 -5.40 4.59
CA GLN A 91 -6.64 -3.99 4.50
C GLN A 91 -8.13 -3.88 4.18
N GLY A 92 -8.84 -2.93 4.75
CA GLY A 92 -10.26 -2.83 4.47
C GLY A 92 -10.94 -1.58 4.99
N GLU A 93 -12.08 -1.30 4.37
CA GLU A 93 -12.88 -0.09 4.58
C GLU A 93 -14.34 -0.54 4.67
N PRO A 94 -15.08 -0.26 5.77
CA PRO A 94 -14.64 0.28 7.05
C PRO A 94 -14.31 -0.88 8.00
N LEU A 95 -13.08 -1.43 8.00
CA LEU A 95 -12.70 -2.45 9.00
C LEU A 95 -12.65 -1.82 10.41
N GLN A 96 -13.79 -1.64 11.08
CA GLN A 96 -13.82 -0.95 12.37
C GLN A 96 -13.04 -1.72 13.45
N PRO A 97 -12.53 -1.05 14.50
CA PRO A 97 -11.81 -1.70 15.59
C PRO A 97 -12.63 -2.81 16.24
N ARG A 98 -13.96 -2.68 16.31
CA ARG A 98 -14.86 -3.70 16.87
C ARG A 98 -14.87 -4.99 16.04
N SER A 99 -14.92 -4.85 14.72
CA SER A 99 -14.90 -5.98 13.80
C SER A 99 -13.55 -6.71 13.86
N VAL A 100 -12.46 -5.98 14.10
CA VAL A 100 -11.11 -6.53 14.33
C VAL A 100 -10.94 -7.09 15.75
N GLN A 101 -11.52 -6.46 16.77
CA GLN A 101 -11.51 -6.94 18.17
C GLN A 101 -12.19 -8.30 18.27
N HIS A 102 -13.27 -8.53 17.53
CA HIS A 102 -13.93 -9.84 17.53
C HIS A 102 -13.04 -10.96 16.95
N LEU A 103 -12.16 -10.65 15.98
CA LEU A 103 -11.17 -11.60 15.46
C LEU A 103 -10.09 -11.94 16.50
N THR A 104 -9.84 -11.03 17.45
CA THR A 104 -8.90 -11.26 18.56
C THR A 104 -9.54 -11.98 19.75
N TYR A 105 -10.86 -11.86 19.94
CA TYR A 105 -11.59 -12.44 21.08
C TYR A 105 -12.28 -13.78 20.77
N GLY A 106 -12.58 -14.09 19.50
CA GLY A 106 -13.30 -15.30 19.07
C GLY A 106 -12.52 -16.62 19.11
N GLY A 107 -11.49 -16.75 19.95
CA GLY A 107 -10.76 -18.01 20.16
C GLY A 107 -9.40 -18.15 19.46
N TRP A 108 -8.94 -17.12 18.74
CA TRP A 108 -7.61 -17.10 18.11
C TRP A 108 -6.58 -16.38 19.00
N ASN A 109 -6.18 -17.04 20.09
CA ASN A 109 -5.13 -16.61 21.02
C ASN A 109 -3.72 -16.70 20.38
N ARG A 110 -3.44 -15.92 19.32
CA ARG A 110 -2.09 -15.80 18.75
C ARG A 110 -1.68 -14.34 18.67
N SER A 111 -1.29 -13.81 19.83
CA SER A 111 -0.78 -12.44 20.04
C SER A 111 -1.76 -11.34 19.63
N PRO A 112 -1.83 -10.21 20.35
CA PRO A 112 -2.58 -9.08 19.84
C PRO A 112 -2.01 -8.72 18.46
N PRO A 113 -2.83 -8.60 17.41
CA PRO A 113 -2.34 -8.10 16.14
C PRO A 113 -1.64 -6.77 16.40
N HIS A 114 -0.52 -6.54 15.71
CA HIS A 114 0.16 -5.25 15.78
C HIS A 114 -0.86 -4.13 15.55
N ARG A 115 -0.74 -3.06 16.34
CA ARG A 115 -1.71 -1.96 16.44
C ARG A 115 -2.28 -1.59 15.07
N PRO A 116 -3.61 -1.38 14.95
CA PRO A 116 -4.20 -0.94 13.70
C PRO A 116 -3.50 0.33 13.21
N ILE A 117 -2.92 0.27 12.01
CA ILE A 117 -2.28 1.44 11.40
C ILE A 117 -3.37 2.29 10.78
N VAL A 118 -3.59 3.48 11.36
CA VAL A 118 -4.53 4.49 10.88
C VAL A 118 -3.81 5.52 10.05
N ASN A 119 -4.09 5.52 8.73
CA ASN A 119 -3.48 6.47 7.80
C ASN A 119 -4.57 7.24 7.04
N PRO A 120 -4.49 8.58 6.91
CA PRO A 120 -5.34 9.31 5.97
C PRO A 120 -5.19 8.75 4.55
N LEU A 121 -6.32 8.56 3.89
CA LEU A 121 -6.40 8.23 2.48
C LEU A 121 -6.43 9.53 1.68
N CYS A 122 -5.45 9.70 0.81
CA CYS A 122 -5.41 10.81 -0.13
C CYS A 122 -5.86 10.29 -1.49
N ALA A 123 -6.91 10.85 -2.09
CA ALA A 123 -7.40 10.45 -3.40
C ALA A 123 -7.44 11.63 -4.36
N HIS A 124 -7.04 11.40 -5.60
CA HIS A 124 -7.18 12.38 -6.66
C HIS A 124 -8.55 12.20 -7.32
N PRO A 125 -9.36 13.27 -7.48
CA PRO A 125 -10.67 13.16 -8.12
C PRO A 125 -10.53 12.61 -9.55
N THR A 126 -11.46 11.76 -9.97
CA THR A 126 -11.51 11.27 -11.34
C THR A 126 -11.74 12.46 -12.29
N PRO A 127 -10.89 12.68 -13.31
CA PRO A 127 -11.08 13.77 -14.25
C PRO A 127 -12.41 13.60 -14.99
N SER A 128 -13.25 14.64 -14.98
CA SER A 128 -14.51 14.65 -15.74
C SER A 128 -14.28 14.76 -17.26
N CYS A 129 -13.06 15.10 -17.70
CA CYS A 129 -12.67 15.32 -19.09
C CYS A 129 -11.41 14.50 -19.44
N LEU A 130 -11.22 14.22 -20.73
CA LEU A 130 -10.06 13.50 -21.30
C LEU A 130 -8.72 14.22 -21.10
N SER A 131 -8.71 15.47 -20.62
CA SER A 131 -7.52 16.26 -20.37
C SER A 131 -7.01 16.08 -18.94
N LEU A 132 -5.72 15.74 -18.82
CA LEU A 132 -5.01 15.66 -17.55
C LEU A 132 -5.03 17.02 -16.82
N PRO A 133 -5.33 17.05 -15.50
CA PRO A 133 -5.22 18.25 -14.71
C PRO A 133 -3.82 18.88 -14.85
N PRO A 134 -3.70 20.20 -15.05
CA PRO A 134 -2.39 20.87 -15.16
C PRO A 134 -1.46 20.57 -13.98
N ALA A 135 -2.03 20.35 -12.79
CA ALA A 135 -1.30 19.99 -11.57
C ALA A 135 -0.54 18.65 -11.68
N LEU A 136 -0.98 17.72 -12.54
CA LEU A 136 -0.31 16.44 -12.77
C LEU A 136 0.72 16.52 -13.90
N SER A 137 0.74 17.61 -14.68
CA SER A 137 1.62 17.82 -15.83
C SER A 137 2.97 18.47 -15.45
N CYS A 138 3.47 18.20 -14.24
CA CYS A 138 4.76 18.73 -13.78
C CYS A 138 5.92 18.13 -14.59
N ARG A 139 6.71 18.99 -15.23
CA ARG A 139 7.94 18.59 -15.89
C ARG A 139 9.08 18.48 -14.87
N PRO A 140 9.99 17.52 -15.02
CA PRO A 140 11.21 17.48 -14.23
C PRO A 140 12.12 18.66 -14.58
N ASP A 141 13.00 19.03 -13.64
CA ASP A 141 14.02 20.05 -13.88
C ASP A 141 15.01 19.61 -14.98
N LYS A 142 15.69 20.58 -15.61
CA LYS A 142 16.69 20.30 -16.66
C LYS A 142 17.75 19.34 -16.14
N GLY A 143 18.09 18.34 -16.94
CA GLY A 143 19.07 17.30 -16.60
C GLY A 143 18.48 16.10 -15.84
N LEU A 144 17.26 16.23 -15.30
CA LEU A 144 16.57 15.11 -14.66
C LEU A 144 15.64 14.42 -15.66
N ARG A 145 15.57 13.09 -15.58
CA ARG A 145 14.76 12.28 -16.51
C ARG A 145 13.74 11.44 -15.76
N LEU A 146 12.47 11.57 -16.14
CA LEU A 146 11.43 10.63 -15.72
C LEU A 146 11.57 9.31 -16.46
N ALA A 147 11.53 8.20 -15.73
CA ALA A 147 11.64 6.86 -16.28
C ALA A 147 10.91 5.84 -15.38
N PRO A 148 10.63 4.62 -15.87
CA PRO A 148 10.30 3.50 -15.01
C PRO A 148 11.48 3.14 -14.09
N VAL A 149 11.17 2.62 -12.91
CA VAL A 149 12.17 2.06 -11.99
C VAL A 149 12.75 0.80 -12.63
N SER A 150 14.08 0.75 -12.79
CA SER A 150 14.76 -0.48 -13.22
C SER A 150 14.80 -1.51 -12.09
N PRO A 151 14.61 -2.83 -12.37
CA PRO A 151 14.84 -3.89 -11.38
C PRO A 151 16.23 -3.86 -10.75
N ALA A 152 17.23 -3.32 -11.44
CA ALA A 152 18.59 -3.14 -10.91
C ALA A 152 18.63 -2.24 -9.66
N HIS A 153 17.64 -1.34 -9.49
CA HIS A 153 17.54 -0.44 -8.35
C HIS A 153 16.72 -1.01 -7.18
N ALA A 154 16.24 -2.25 -7.26
CA ALA A 154 15.38 -2.83 -6.23
C ALA A 154 16.06 -2.89 -4.84
N MET A 155 17.39 -3.09 -4.79
CA MET A 155 18.14 -3.08 -3.52
C MET A 155 18.13 -1.70 -2.87
N LEU A 156 18.32 -0.62 -3.64
CA LEU A 156 18.21 0.75 -3.12
C LEU A 156 16.83 1.02 -2.51
N LEU A 157 15.76 0.60 -3.19
CA LEU A 157 14.39 0.76 -2.70
C LEU A 157 14.15 -0.05 -1.42
N ARG A 158 14.73 -1.25 -1.32
CA ARG A 158 14.67 -2.09 -0.12
C ARG A 158 15.37 -1.44 1.06
N ASP A 159 16.57 -0.90 0.83
CA ASP A 159 17.46 -0.40 1.89
C ASP A 159 16.98 0.95 2.43
N THR A 160 16.27 1.73 1.62
CA THR A 160 15.65 3.00 2.02
C THR A 160 14.27 2.85 2.66
N TRP A 161 13.69 1.65 2.62
CA TRP A 161 12.37 1.38 3.18
C TRP A 161 12.46 0.89 4.63
N ASN A 162 11.81 1.59 5.55
CA ASN A 162 11.82 1.26 6.99
C ASN A 162 11.34 -0.16 7.32
N PHE A 163 10.47 -0.75 6.50
CA PHE A 163 9.98 -2.13 6.67
C PHE A 163 10.70 -3.13 5.75
N GLY A 164 11.74 -2.67 5.04
CA GLY A 164 12.56 -3.45 4.13
C GLY A 164 13.62 -4.28 4.85
N GLY A 165 14.77 -4.44 4.20
CA GLY A 165 15.95 -5.12 4.77
C GLY A 165 15.91 -6.66 4.79
N ASN A 166 14.84 -7.29 4.28
CA ASN A 166 14.71 -8.76 4.27
C ASN A 166 14.42 -9.31 2.86
N SER A 167 14.59 -10.62 2.68
CA SER A 167 14.42 -11.27 1.37
C SER A 167 12.99 -11.17 0.84
N TRP A 168 11.97 -11.18 1.71
CA TRP A 168 10.56 -10.99 1.33
C TRP A 168 10.33 -9.60 0.74
N SER A 169 10.81 -8.56 1.42
CA SER A 169 10.68 -7.17 0.96
C SER A 169 11.35 -6.93 -0.39
N LEU A 170 12.51 -7.55 -0.65
CA LEU A 170 13.18 -7.46 -1.96
C LEU A 170 12.37 -8.15 -3.06
N ARG A 171 11.85 -9.36 -2.79
CA ARG A 171 11.01 -10.09 -3.74
C ARG A 171 9.74 -9.31 -4.07
N TYR A 172 9.10 -8.75 -3.05
CA TYR A 172 7.92 -7.92 -3.20
C TYR A 172 8.20 -6.68 -4.05
N LEU A 173 9.26 -5.92 -3.76
CA LEU A 173 9.65 -4.75 -4.57
C LEU A 173 9.96 -5.14 -6.03
N CYS A 174 10.69 -6.22 -6.24
CA CYS A 174 10.96 -6.74 -7.58
C CYS A 174 9.67 -7.08 -8.33
N HIS A 175 8.68 -7.67 -7.64
CA HIS A 175 7.38 -7.97 -8.21
C HIS A 175 6.62 -6.70 -8.59
N LEU A 176 6.59 -5.69 -7.71
CA LEU A 176 5.95 -4.41 -8.00
C LEU A 176 6.57 -3.71 -9.22
N ILE A 177 7.90 -3.63 -9.27
CA ILE A 177 8.64 -2.98 -10.36
C ILE A 177 8.35 -3.63 -11.71
N ARG A 178 8.21 -4.96 -11.75
CA ARG A 178 8.02 -5.71 -13.01
C ARG A 178 6.59 -5.66 -13.53
N HIS A 179 5.60 -5.62 -12.65
CA HIS A 179 4.22 -5.91 -13.04
C HIS A 179 3.24 -4.75 -12.83
N PHE A 180 3.62 -3.72 -12.08
CA PHE A 180 2.75 -2.61 -11.74
C PHE A 180 3.33 -1.27 -12.23
N PRO A 181 2.49 -0.29 -12.61
CA PRO A 181 2.95 1.06 -12.92
C PRO A 181 3.88 1.62 -11.86
N ASN A 182 5.01 2.16 -12.29
CA ASN A 182 6.01 2.74 -11.41
C ASN A 182 6.79 3.84 -12.15
N ALA A 183 7.39 4.71 -11.36
CA ALA A 183 8.10 5.88 -11.87
C ALA A 183 9.25 6.24 -10.94
N CYS A 184 10.34 6.69 -11.52
CA CYS A 184 11.40 7.41 -10.85
C CYS A 184 11.83 8.64 -11.63
N LEU A 185 12.50 9.53 -10.90
CA LEU A 185 13.29 10.61 -11.42
C LEU A 185 14.76 10.20 -11.32
N LEU A 186 15.44 10.19 -12.46
CA LEU A 186 16.85 9.86 -12.59
C LEU A 186 17.69 11.14 -12.62
N ALA A 187 18.80 11.14 -11.90
CA ALA A 187 19.88 12.09 -12.07
C ALA A 187 20.61 11.87 -13.42
N PRO A 188 21.43 12.83 -13.90
CA PRO A 188 22.20 12.68 -15.14
C PRO A 188 23.03 11.40 -15.21
N GLU A 189 23.51 10.92 -14.07
CA GLU A 189 24.34 9.72 -13.92
C GLU A 189 23.52 8.41 -14.05
N GLY A 190 22.19 8.51 -14.13
CA GLY A 190 21.28 7.36 -14.25
C GLY A 190 20.79 6.79 -12.93
N THR A 191 21.20 7.36 -11.80
CA THR A 191 20.77 6.93 -10.46
C THR A 191 19.40 7.52 -10.12
N PRO A 192 18.44 6.73 -9.59
CA PRO A 192 17.15 7.24 -9.14
C PRO A 192 17.28 8.05 -7.85
N ILE A 193 16.73 9.27 -7.87
CA ILE A 193 16.76 10.22 -6.73
C ILE A 193 15.40 10.39 -6.05
N SER A 194 14.32 10.11 -6.78
CA SER A 194 12.95 10.10 -6.27
C SER A 194 12.13 9.06 -7.03
N TRP A 195 11.22 8.35 -6.37
CA TRP A 195 10.40 7.32 -7.00
C TRP A 195 9.09 7.08 -6.28
N SER A 196 8.18 6.39 -6.95
CA SER A 196 6.97 5.81 -6.40
C SER A 196 6.55 4.60 -7.24
N LEU A 197 5.93 3.63 -6.59
CA LEU A 197 5.39 2.42 -7.21
C LEU A 197 3.86 2.41 -7.08
N THR A 198 3.22 1.45 -7.72
CA THR A 198 1.86 1.04 -7.40
C THR A 198 1.83 -0.40 -6.91
N ASP A 199 0.84 -0.74 -6.09
CA ASP A 199 0.67 -2.07 -5.52
C ASP A 199 -0.52 -2.82 -6.13
N PRO A 200 -0.78 -4.10 -5.73
CA PRO A 200 -1.91 -4.87 -6.24
C PRO A 200 -3.29 -4.25 -6.00
N LEU A 201 -3.39 -3.26 -5.12
CA LEU A 201 -4.63 -2.53 -4.85
C LEU A 201 -4.79 -1.31 -5.77
N ALA A 202 -3.83 -1.05 -6.65
CA ALA A 202 -3.69 0.17 -7.44
C ALA A 202 -3.39 1.43 -6.60
N ALA A 203 -2.91 1.27 -5.35
CA ALA A 203 -2.49 2.40 -4.53
C ALA A 203 -1.10 2.89 -4.95
N LEU A 204 -0.88 4.21 -5.00
CA LEU A 204 0.47 4.76 -5.04
C LEU A 204 1.15 4.45 -3.69
N THR A 205 2.32 3.83 -3.76
CA THR A 205 3.06 3.33 -2.60
C THR A 205 4.56 3.52 -2.81
N HIS A 206 5.36 3.18 -1.79
CA HIS A 206 6.83 3.25 -1.81
C HIS A 206 7.37 4.59 -2.35
N GLY A 207 6.65 5.69 -2.07
CA GLY A 207 7.06 7.03 -2.43
C GLY A 207 8.26 7.45 -1.58
N TYR A 208 9.38 7.79 -2.22
CA TYR A 208 10.60 8.21 -1.51
C TYR A 208 11.41 9.20 -2.34
N THR A 209 12.14 10.06 -1.65
CA THR A 209 13.14 10.97 -2.22
C THR A 209 14.37 10.92 -1.32
N LEU A 210 15.53 10.70 -1.94
CA LEU A 210 16.82 10.65 -1.26
C LEU A 210 17.02 11.92 -0.41
N PRO A 211 17.59 11.80 0.82
CA PRO A 211 17.71 12.92 1.75
C PRO A 211 18.31 14.19 1.15
N GLU A 212 19.35 14.04 0.32
CA GLU A 212 20.11 15.13 -0.32
C GLU A 212 19.28 15.88 -1.38
N HIS A 213 18.21 15.25 -1.85
CA HIS A 213 17.32 15.74 -2.89
C HIS A 213 15.96 16.21 -2.35
N ARG A 214 15.77 16.25 -1.03
CA ARG A 214 14.52 16.71 -0.41
C ARG A 214 14.36 18.23 -0.52
N GLY A 215 13.11 18.70 -0.44
CA GLY A 215 12.77 20.12 -0.57
C GLY A 215 12.80 20.67 -2.00
N GLN A 216 13.26 19.88 -2.98
CA GLN A 216 13.40 20.27 -4.39
C GLN A 216 12.19 19.85 -5.24
N HIS A 217 11.08 19.44 -4.62
CA HIS A 217 9.83 19.09 -5.29
C HIS A 217 9.89 17.91 -6.31
N HIS A 218 10.94 17.10 -6.31
CA HIS A 218 11.15 15.95 -7.21
C HIS A 218 10.05 14.88 -7.19
N THR A 219 9.29 14.79 -6.08
CA THR A 219 8.14 13.88 -5.97
C THR A 219 6.99 14.27 -6.91
N ARG A 220 6.83 15.56 -7.24
CA ARG A 220 5.71 16.07 -8.05
C ARG A 220 5.68 15.47 -9.46
N PRO A 221 6.76 15.52 -10.27
CA PRO A 221 6.76 14.92 -11.60
C PRO A 221 6.57 13.40 -11.57
N VAL A 222 7.09 12.70 -10.54
CA VAL A 222 6.93 11.25 -10.36
C VAL A 222 5.46 10.86 -10.09
N VAL A 223 4.84 11.49 -9.09
CA VAL A 223 3.43 11.22 -8.73
C VAL A 223 2.49 11.70 -9.84
N GLY A 224 2.78 12.85 -10.45
CA GLY A 224 2.00 13.39 -11.58
C GLY A 224 1.93 12.40 -12.75
N MET A 225 3.07 11.85 -13.16
CA MET A 225 3.14 10.85 -14.22
C MET A 225 2.36 9.56 -13.87
N LEU A 226 2.49 9.04 -12.65
CA LEU A 226 1.76 7.84 -12.26
C LEU A 226 0.25 8.06 -12.16
N ALA A 227 -0.16 9.16 -11.53
CA ALA A 227 -1.56 9.56 -11.48
C ALA A 227 -2.13 9.69 -12.89
N ALA A 228 -1.37 10.27 -13.82
CA ALA A 228 -1.77 10.40 -15.21
C ALA A 228 -1.97 9.03 -15.90
N GLN A 229 -1.01 8.12 -15.74
CA GLN A 229 -1.09 6.77 -16.29
C GLN A 229 -2.26 5.96 -15.72
N LEU A 230 -2.52 6.08 -14.41
CA LEU A 230 -3.62 5.38 -13.75
C LEU A 230 -4.98 5.92 -14.22
N HIS A 231 -5.15 7.25 -14.26
CA HIS A 231 -6.37 7.87 -14.77
C HIS A 231 -6.65 7.50 -16.23
N ALA A 232 -5.63 7.53 -17.10
CA ALA A 232 -5.76 7.14 -18.51
C ALA A 232 -6.21 5.68 -18.68
N ARG A 233 -5.89 4.82 -17.70
CA ARG A 233 -6.31 3.41 -17.66
C ARG A 233 -7.60 3.19 -16.86
N GLY A 234 -8.23 4.25 -16.35
CA GLY A 234 -9.46 4.21 -15.55
C GLY A 234 -9.29 3.56 -14.18
N PHE A 235 -8.07 3.52 -13.64
CA PHE A 235 -7.83 3.11 -12.24
C PHE A 235 -8.15 4.27 -11.29
N PRO A 236 -8.56 3.98 -10.04
CA PRO A 236 -8.57 4.99 -9.00
C PRO A 236 -7.13 5.47 -8.72
N VAL A 237 -6.97 6.73 -8.34
CA VAL A 237 -5.67 7.30 -7.97
C VAL A 237 -5.72 7.72 -6.51
N TYR A 238 -4.99 7.01 -5.68
CA TYR A 238 -4.98 7.26 -4.24
C TYR A 238 -3.68 6.77 -3.60
N THR A 239 -3.42 7.22 -2.38
CA THR A 239 -2.28 6.79 -1.57
C THR A 239 -2.60 6.85 -0.09
N ARG A 240 -1.77 6.19 0.72
CA ARG A 240 -1.78 6.30 2.17
C ARG A 240 -0.57 7.09 2.62
N VAL A 241 -0.80 8.08 3.47
CA VAL A 241 0.26 8.87 4.08
C VAL A 241 0.13 8.74 5.58
N LEU A 242 1.25 8.63 6.29
CA LEU A 242 1.24 8.67 7.75
C LEU A 242 0.74 10.05 8.21
N PRO A 243 -0.10 10.16 9.26
CA PRO A 243 -0.67 11.44 9.68
C PRO A 243 0.37 12.53 9.95
N HIS A 244 1.55 12.17 10.46
CA HIS A 244 2.64 13.09 10.80
C HIS A 244 3.58 13.42 9.62
N ASN A 245 3.35 12.86 8.43
CA ASN A 245 4.15 13.15 7.24
C ASN A 245 3.57 14.35 6.48
N GLU A 246 3.55 15.50 7.17
CA GLU A 246 3.06 16.78 6.66
C GLU A 246 3.66 17.18 5.29
N PRO A 247 4.97 16.99 5.03
CA PRO A 247 5.54 17.33 3.73
C PRO A 247 4.89 16.56 2.57
N SER A 248 4.56 15.29 2.77
CA SER A 248 3.92 14.46 1.75
C SER A 248 2.44 14.84 1.57
N LEU A 249 1.72 15.08 2.66
CA LEU A 249 0.33 15.53 2.62
C LEU A 249 0.18 16.84 1.83
N HIS A 250 1.01 17.84 2.15
CA HIS A 250 0.99 19.13 1.47
C HIS A 250 1.42 19.03 0.00
N THR A 251 2.38 18.15 -0.33
CA THR A 251 2.75 17.88 -1.73
C THR A 251 1.58 17.28 -2.52
N LEU A 252 0.86 16.31 -1.94
CA LEU A 252 -0.30 15.68 -2.57
C LEU A 252 -1.46 16.66 -2.77
N GLN A 253 -1.75 17.52 -1.78
CA GLN A 253 -2.76 18.57 -1.90
C GLN A 253 -2.45 19.52 -3.06
N ARG A 254 -1.17 19.93 -3.22
CA ARG A 254 -0.71 20.75 -4.35
C ARG A 254 -0.81 20.04 -5.71
N LEU A 255 -0.91 18.72 -5.72
CA LEU A 255 -1.16 17.90 -6.92
C LEU A 255 -2.66 17.62 -7.13
N GLY A 256 -3.55 18.22 -6.32
CA GLY A 256 -5.00 18.07 -6.45
C GLY A 256 -5.60 16.90 -5.67
N PHE A 257 -4.82 16.18 -4.87
CA PHE A 257 -5.35 15.13 -4.00
C PHE A 257 -6.15 15.74 -2.85
N ARG A 258 -7.24 15.06 -2.48
CA ARG A 258 -8.05 15.38 -1.31
C ARG A 258 -7.80 14.34 -0.24
N ILE A 259 -7.65 14.80 1.01
CA ILE A 259 -7.67 13.92 2.17
C ILE A 259 -9.13 13.51 2.39
N LEU A 260 -9.41 12.22 2.29
CA LEU A 260 -10.75 11.68 2.46
C LEU A 260 -11.04 11.43 3.95
N PRO A 261 -12.26 11.75 4.42
CA PRO A 261 -12.67 11.37 5.77
C PRO A 261 -12.79 9.85 5.86
N GLY A 262 -12.18 9.27 6.89
CA GLY A 262 -12.24 7.83 7.11
C GLY A 262 -11.02 7.30 7.84
N VAL A 263 -11.23 6.29 8.67
CA VAL A 263 -10.16 5.53 9.31
C VAL A 263 -9.99 4.23 8.53
N PHE A 264 -8.80 4.04 7.97
CA PHE A 264 -8.45 2.83 7.24
C PHE A 264 -7.59 1.97 8.13
N TYR A 265 -7.96 0.70 8.21
CA TYR A 265 -7.29 -0.25 9.07
C TYR A 265 -6.46 -1.18 8.20
N GLN A 266 -5.17 -1.23 8.51
CA GLN A 266 -4.30 -2.32 8.09
C GLN A 266 -4.00 -3.17 9.32
N LEU A 267 -4.29 -4.46 9.19
CA LEU A 267 -3.91 -5.48 10.16
C LEU A 267 -2.73 -6.25 9.59
N MET A 268 -1.70 -6.45 10.42
CA MET A 268 -0.60 -7.37 10.11
C MET A 268 -0.70 -8.54 11.09
N VAL A 269 -0.95 -9.72 10.53
CA VAL A 269 -1.06 -10.96 11.28
C VAL A 269 0.23 -11.73 11.07
N ARG A 270 0.87 -12.11 12.17
CA ARG A 270 2.01 -13.02 12.17
C ARG A 270 1.69 -14.11 13.18
N PRO A 271 1.40 -15.34 12.74
CA PRO A 271 1.23 -16.42 13.68
C PRO A 271 2.54 -16.61 14.44
N GLY A 272 2.43 -16.94 15.73
CA GLY A 272 3.59 -17.39 16.51
C GLY A 272 4.12 -18.68 15.91
N PHE A 273 5.02 -18.58 14.94
CA PHE A 273 5.86 -19.69 14.58
C PHE A 273 6.78 -19.90 15.78
N ILE A 274 6.71 -21.05 16.43
CA ILE A 274 7.67 -21.43 17.46
C ILE A 274 9.01 -21.57 16.74
N GLN A 275 9.74 -20.47 16.62
CA GLN A 275 11.16 -20.51 16.34
C GLN A 275 11.82 -20.83 17.67
N SER A 276 12.29 -22.07 17.81
CA SER A 276 13.35 -22.38 18.76
C SER A 276 14.58 -21.56 18.38
N GLN A 277 14.75 -20.39 19.00
CA GLN A 277 16.05 -19.71 19.08
C GLN A 277 16.41 -19.47 20.55
N PRO A 278 17.70 -19.66 20.92
CA PRO A 278 18.15 -19.53 22.29
C PRO A 278 18.02 -18.08 22.78
N ALA A 279 17.69 -17.95 24.06
CA ALA A 279 17.47 -16.69 24.75
C ALA A 279 18.75 -15.84 24.82
N SER A 280 18.94 -14.93 23.86
CA SER A 280 19.79 -13.75 24.03
C SER A 280 19.61 -12.75 22.87
N ALA A 281 18.47 -12.06 22.81
CA ALA A 281 18.34 -10.82 22.02
C ALA A 281 17.10 -9.97 22.39
N LEU A 282 16.50 -10.19 23.56
CA LEU A 282 15.35 -9.42 24.02
C LEU A 282 15.78 -8.38 25.07
N ASP A 283 16.67 -7.47 24.68
CA ASP A 283 16.94 -6.23 25.44
C ASP A 283 17.78 -5.25 24.62
N SER A 284 17.31 -4.87 23.42
CA SER A 284 17.94 -3.80 22.62
C SER A 284 16.98 -3.21 21.58
N ALA A 285 15.79 -2.81 22.01
CA ALA A 285 14.94 -1.93 21.21
C ALA A 285 14.34 -0.85 22.12
N LYS A 286 15.23 -0.02 22.70
CA LYS A 286 14.84 1.32 23.14
C LYS A 286 14.74 2.19 21.89
N ASP A 287 13.59 2.83 21.74
CA ASP A 287 13.28 3.84 20.74
C ASP A 287 14.44 4.85 20.55
N PRO A 288 14.88 5.13 19.31
CA PRO A 288 15.58 6.37 19.05
C PRO A 288 14.54 7.49 18.99
N ALA A 289 14.48 8.28 20.07
CA ALA A 289 13.80 9.57 20.08
C ALA A 289 14.35 10.49 18.95
N PRO A 290 13.52 11.36 18.35
CA PRO A 290 14.00 12.29 17.33
C PRO A 290 14.91 13.34 17.98
N ASN A 291 16.15 13.38 17.51
CA ASN A 291 17.15 14.36 17.91
C ASN A 291 16.72 15.75 17.41
N SER A 292 16.18 16.58 18.31
CA SER A 292 15.93 18.00 18.07
C SER A 292 17.27 18.73 18.01
N GLY A 293 17.75 19.00 16.80
CA GLY A 293 18.92 19.85 16.58
C GLY A 293 18.59 21.32 16.87
N GLU A 294 18.61 21.72 18.14
CA GLU A 294 18.80 23.11 18.51
C GLU A 294 20.28 23.46 18.33
N ARG A 295 20.61 24.19 17.25
CA ARG A 295 21.86 24.94 17.18
C ARG A 295 21.73 26.16 18.10
N ARG A 296 22.40 26.12 19.26
CA ARG A 296 22.74 27.33 20.00
C ARG A 296 23.79 28.12 19.20
N HIS A 297 23.46 29.37 18.91
CA HIS A 297 24.44 30.36 18.48
C HIS A 297 25.40 30.67 19.62
N ALA A 298 26.69 30.73 19.30
CA ALA A 298 27.74 31.21 20.17
C ALA A 298 27.70 32.74 20.25
N GLN A 299 27.68 33.27 21.49
CA GLN A 299 28.54 34.33 21.98
C GLN A 299 28.76 34.09 23.47
#